data_AF-A0A3B0AIJ4-F1
#
_entry.id   AF-A0A3B0AIJ4-F1
#
_cell.length_a   1.000
_cell.length_b   1.000
_cell.length_c   1.000
_cell.angle_alpha   90.00
_cell.angle_beta   90.00
_cell.angle_gamma   90.00
#
_symmetry.space_group_name_H-M   'P 1'
#
loop_
_entity.id
_entity.type
_entity.pdbx_description
1 polymer ?
#
loop_
_entity_poly.entity_id
_entity_poly.type
_entity_poly.pdbx_seq_one_letter_code
_entity_poly.pdbx_strand_id
1 'polypeptide(L)'
;MEAVTGRVRALRLALGRISLTPLLVRAGVFLTVALAFLVAFPAEALTGRNLALLGLAALLPAAGPRRVWPTFAALVAVAGWLLAADGYGRPIALWRLLALAALLYLAHTLCALAALLPYDAVVDPTLITRWLLRAGAVVLAAGVFGVLLMEVAGLGPAGGHQLVTVAGLLVAVGVAALLGGLLRRR
;
A
#
# COMPACT_ATOMS: atom_id res chain seq x y z
N MET A 1 -21.38 18.90 34.07
CA MET A 1 -20.24 19.58 33.41
C MET A 1 -18.90 18.90 33.71
N GLU A 2 -18.67 18.37 34.92
CA GLU A 2 -17.41 17.68 35.30
C GLU A 2 -17.04 16.46 34.42
N ALA A 3 -18.03 15.68 33.97
CA ALA A 3 -17.77 14.54 33.08
C ALA A 3 -17.23 14.96 31.69
N VAL A 4 -17.61 16.15 31.19
CA VAL A 4 -17.16 16.66 29.89
C VAL A 4 -15.75 17.23 30.01
N THR A 5 -15.47 18.01 31.07
CA THR A 5 -14.13 18.55 31.33
C THR A 5 -13.11 17.45 31.64
N GLY A 6 -13.52 16.39 32.35
CA GLY A 6 -12.70 15.20 32.58
C GLY A 6 -12.31 14.47 31.29
N ARG A 7 -13.27 14.27 30.37
CA ARG A 7 -13.01 13.68 29.05
C ARG A 7 -12.08 14.53 28.20
N VAL A 8 -12.28 15.86 28.16
CA VAL A 8 -11.42 16.78 27.41
C VAL A 8 -9.98 16.78 27.96
N ARG A 9 -9.81 16.72 29.29
CA ARG A 9 -8.49 16.66 29.92
C ARG A 9 -7.79 15.33 29.64
N ALA A 10 -8.52 14.22 29.71
CA ALA A 10 -8.02 12.90 29.33
C ALA A 10 -7.59 12.85 27.85
N LEU A 11 -8.38 13.46 26.96
CA LEU A 11 -8.04 13.58 25.54
C LEU A 11 -6.79 14.43 25.33
N ARG A 12 -6.67 15.58 25.99
CA ARG A 12 -5.46 16.43 25.92
C ARG A 12 -4.21 15.71 26.42
N LEU A 13 -4.32 14.98 27.52
CA LEU A 13 -3.20 14.22 28.08
C LEU A 13 -2.81 13.03 27.19
N ALA A 14 -3.78 12.40 26.51
CA ALA A 14 -3.50 11.35 25.54
C ALA A 14 -2.84 11.91 24.26
N LEU A 15 -3.33 13.05 23.75
CA LEU A 15 -2.75 13.74 22.59
C LEU A 15 -1.33 14.25 22.87
N GLY A 16 -1.06 14.72 24.09
CA GLY A 16 0.29 15.18 24.49
C GLY A 16 1.33 14.07 24.57
N ARG A 17 0.92 12.79 24.54
CA ARG A 17 1.82 11.63 24.49
C ARG A 17 2.08 11.14 23.07
N ILE A 18 1.43 11.72 22.06
CA ILE A 18 1.64 11.30 20.67
C ILE A 18 3.00 11.83 20.22
N SER A 19 3.91 10.90 19.96
CA SER A 19 5.20 11.19 19.34
C SER A 19 5.04 11.48 17.85
N LEU A 20 5.88 12.38 17.32
CA LEU A 20 5.81 12.80 15.91
C LEU A 20 6.09 11.64 14.95
N THR A 21 6.98 10.73 15.33
CA THR A 21 7.51 9.70 14.42
C THR A 21 6.45 8.68 13.97
N PRO A 22 5.68 8.02 14.85
CA PRO A 22 4.57 7.16 14.45
C PRO A 22 3.50 7.90 13.64
N LEU A 23 3.28 9.19 13.92
CA LEU A 23 2.35 10.02 13.15
C LEU A 23 2.85 10.21 11.71
N LEU A 24 4.13 10.49 11.51
CA LEU A 24 4.75 10.60 10.19
C LEU A 24 4.70 9.27 9.42
N VAL A 25 4.91 8.13 10.08
CA VAL A 25 4.80 6.81 9.43
C VAL A 25 3.35 6.58 8.97
N ARG A 26 2.35 6.91 9.78
CA ARG A 26 0.92 6.79 9.41
C ARG A 26 0.54 7.76 8.30
N ALA A 27 1.08 8.98 8.31
CA ALA A 27 0.95 9.91 7.20
C ALA A 27 1.56 9.33 5.91
N GLY A 28 2.72 8.67 6.00
CA GLY A 28 3.33 7.94 4.90
C GLY A 28 2.44 6.81 4.36
N VAL A 29 1.77 6.05 5.23
CA VAL A 29 0.76 5.06 4.82
C VAL A 29 -0.38 5.72 4.04
N PHE A 30 -0.95 6.81 4.59
CA PHE A 30 -2.03 7.53 3.92
C PHE A 30 -1.59 8.04 2.54
N LEU A 31 -0.43 8.69 2.45
CA LEU A 31 0.08 9.28 1.21
C LEU A 31 0.37 8.21 0.16
N THR A 32 1.02 7.10 0.54
CA THR A 32 1.33 6.01 -0.40
C THR A 32 0.05 5.35 -0.93
N VAL A 33 -0.96 5.14 -0.09
CA VAL A 33 -2.26 4.59 -0.52
C VAL A 33 -3.04 5.59 -1.39
N ALA A 34 -3.07 6.87 -1.01
CA ALA A 34 -3.73 7.90 -1.80
C ALA A 34 -3.10 8.03 -3.19
N LEU A 35 -1.77 8.04 -3.28
CA LEU A 35 -1.05 8.03 -4.55
C LEU A 35 -1.35 6.75 -5.35
N ALA A 36 -1.42 5.58 -4.70
CA ALA A 36 -1.79 4.34 -5.38
C ALA A 36 -3.18 4.44 -6.02
N PHE A 37 -4.16 5.05 -5.33
CA PHE A 37 -5.49 5.30 -5.88
C PHE A 37 -5.45 6.29 -7.05
N LEU A 38 -4.69 7.37 -6.95
CA LEU A 38 -4.54 8.34 -8.04
C LEU A 38 -3.90 7.72 -9.29
N VAL A 39 -2.95 6.81 -9.11
CA VAL A 39 -2.31 6.08 -10.22
C VAL A 39 -3.24 5.02 -10.80
N ALA A 40 -4.04 4.36 -9.96
CA ALA A 40 -4.93 3.29 -10.35
C ALA A 40 -6.17 3.77 -11.12
N PHE A 41 -6.85 4.80 -10.60
CA PHE A 41 -8.14 5.24 -11.15
C PHE A 41 -7.97 6.13 -12.39
N PRO A 42 -8.93 6.08 -13.33
CA PRO A 42 -9.00 7.01 -14.46
C PRO A 42 -9.39 8.42 -13.95
N ALA A 43 -8.92 9.48 -14.63
CA ALA A 43 -9.15 10.86 -14.18
C ALA A 43 -10.64 11.23 -14.13
N GLU A 44 -11.42 10.62 -15.02
CA GLU A 44 -12.87 10.71 -15.14
C GLU A 44 -13.58 10.17 -13.88
N ALA A 45 -12.99 9.19 -13.21
CA ALA A 45 -13.53 8.65 -11.96
C ALA A 45 -13.12 9.48 -10.73
N LEU A 46 -12.10 10.34 -10.84
CA LEU A 46 -11.57 11.20 -9.76
C LEU A 46 -12.36 12.51 -9.61
N THR A 47 -13.69 12.40 -9.55
CA THR A 47 -14.57 13.53 -9.22
C THR A 47 -14.51 13.87 -7.74
N GLY A 48 -14.90 15.10 -7.33
CA GLY A 48 -14.78 15.56 -5.95
C GLY A 48 -15.36 14.60 -4.89
N ARG A 49 -16.54 14.00 -5.15
CA ARG A 49 -17.14 13.00 -4.25
C ARG A 49 -16.33 11.70 -4.19
N ASN A 50 -15.94 11.16 -5.34
CA ASN A 50 -15.19 9.91 -5.40
C ASN A 50 -13.79 10.07 -4.83
N LEU A 51 -13.13 11.20 -5.10
CA LEU A 51 -11.83 11.56 -4.55
C LEU A 51 -11.89 11.65 -3.02
N ALA A 52 -12.95 12.26 -2.47
CA ALA A 52 -13.18 12.27 -1.02
C ALA A 52 -13.36 10.84 -0.45
N LEU A 53 -14.14 9.99 -1.11
CA LEU A 53 -14.33 8.59 -0.70
C LEU A 53 -13.01 7.79 -0.77
N LEU A 54 -12.20 7.99 -1.80
CA LEU A 54 -10.87 7.38 -1.93
C LEU A 54 -9.92 7.90 -0.85
N GLY A 55 -9.99 9.20 -0.52
CA GLY A 55 -9.26 9.77 0.61
C GLY A 55 -9.66 9.11 1.94
N LEU A 56 -10.96 8.93 2.18
CA LEU A 56 -11.46 8.21 3.37
C LEU A 56 -10.99 6.75 3.38
N ALA A 57 -11.03 6.07 2.23
CA ALA A 57 -10.54 4.70 2.10
C ALA A 57 -9.02 4.61 2.37
N ALA A 58 -8.24 5.60 1.96
CA ALA A 58 -6.81 5.68 2.22
C ALA A 58 -6.47 5.94 3.70
N LEU A 59 -7.39 6.56 4.45
CA LEU A 59 -7.23 6.74 5.91
C LEU A 59 -7.39 5.42 6.69
N LEU A 60 -8.15 4.45 6.17
CA LEU A 60 -8.40 3.18 6.86
C LEU A 60 -7.11 2.42 7.23
N PRO A 61 -6.16 2.14 6.30
CA PRO A 61 -4.91 1.49 6.64
C PRO A 61 -4.00 2.36 7.52
N ALA A 62 -4.04 3.70 7.38
CA ALA A 62 -3.27 4.61 8.21
C ALA A 62 -3.76 4.63 9.67
N ALA A 63 -5.07 4.52 9.89
CA ALA A 63 -5.67 4.46 11.22
C ALA A 63 -5.54 3.06 11.86
N GLY A 64 -5.76 1.99 11.08
CA GLY A 64 -5.78 0.61 11.55
C GLY A 64 -4.82 -0.34 10.81
N PRO A 65 -3.50 -0.15 10.91
CA PRO A 65 -2.52 -0.90 10.11
C PRO A 65 -2.49 -2.42 10.38
N ARG A 66 -2.99 -2.88 11.53
CA ARG A 66 -3.00 -4.31 11.94
C ARG A 66 -4.20 -5.12 11.41
N ARG A 67 -5.15 -4.50 10.71
CA ARG A 67 -6.42 -5.13 10.31
C ARG A 67 -6.43 -5.49 8.83
N VAL A 68 -7.59 -5.84 8.31
CA VAL A 68 -7.85 -6.11 6.89
C VAL A 68 -7.69 -4.87 5.98
N TRP A 69 -7.50 -3.68 6.55
CA TRP A 69 -7.49 -2.41 5.81
C TRP A 69 -6.39 -2.26 4.75
N PRO A 70 -5.13 -2.70 4.97
CA PRO A 70 -4.12 -2.66 3.91
C PRO A 70 -4.51 -3.55 2.73
N THR A 71 -5.07 -4.72 2.99
CA THR A 71 -5.57 -5.63 1.96
C THR A 71 -6.76 -5.04 1.22
N PHE A 72 -7.72 -4.46 1.95
CA PHE A 72 -8.86 -3.76 1.36
C PHE A 72 -8.39 -2.64 0.42
N ALA A 73 -7.46 -1.79 0.87
CA ALA A 73 -6.91 -0.72 0.04
C ALA A 73 -6.19 -1.28 -1.21
N ALA A 74 -5.42 -2.36 -1.08
CA ALA A 74 -4.80 -3.01 -2.24
C ALA A 74 -5.85 -3.51 -3.25
N LEU A 75 -6.93 -4.13 -2.77
CA LEU A 75 -8.04 -4.59 -3.63
C LEU A 75 -8.75 -3.43 -4.33
N VAL A 76 -8.99 -2.32 -3.64
CA VAL A 76 -9.56 -1.10 -4.23
C VAL A 76 -8.66 -0.52 -5.31
N ALA A 77 -7.33 -0.51 -5.09
CA ALA A 77 -6.38 -0.04 -6.10
C ALA A 77 -6.34 -0.95 -7.32
N VAL A 78 -6.37 -2.28 -7.12
CA VAL A 78 -6.44 -3.25 -8.23
C VAL A 78 -7.76 -3.09 -9.01
N ALA A 79 -8.89 -2.93 -8.31
CA ALA A 79 -10.18 -2.69 -8.95
C ALA A 79 -10.18 -1.38 -9.76
N GLY A 80 -9.59 -0.30 -9.23
CA GLY A 80 -9.43 0.97 -9.93
C GLY A 80 -8.57 0.83 -11.20
N TRP A 81 -7.48 0.07 -11.12
CA TRP A 81 -6.60 -0.19 -12.25
C TRP A 81 -7.28 -1.01 -13.35
N LEU A 82 -8.04 -2.06 -12.97
CA LEU A 82 -8.85 -2.85 -13.91
C LEU A 82 -9.94 -2.00 -14.55
N LEU A 83 -10.62 -1.16 -13.77
CA LEU A 83 -11.60 -0.22 -14.28
C LEU A 83 -10.96 0.72 -15.31
N ALA A 84 -9.77 1.26 -15.04
CA ALA A 84 -9.06 2.12 -15.98
C ALA A 84 -8.68 1.39 -17.28
N ALA A 85 -8.20 0.15 -17.18
CA ALA A 85 -7.75 -0.64 -18.32
C ALA A 85 -8.92 -1.14 -19.18
N ASP A 86 -9.87 -1.86 -18.56
CA ASP A 86 -10.95 -2.57 -19.25
C ASP A 86 -12.21 -1.71 -19.42
N GLY A 87 -12.50 -0.84 -18.43
CA GLY A 87 -13.71 -0.01 -18.43
C GLY A 87 -13.56 1.30 -19.20
N TYR A 88 -12.35 1.88 -19.22
CA TYR A 88 -12.06 3.15 -19.89
C TYR A 88 -11.09 3.01 -21.07
N GLY A 89 -10.69 1.79 -21.43
CA GLY A 89 -9.80 1.51 -22.57
C GLY A 89 -8.41 2.16 -22.44
N ARG A 90 -7.98 2.51 -21.23
CA ARG A 90 -6.72 3.22 -21.02
C ARG A 90 -5.55 2.25 -21.23
N PRO A 91 -4.60 2.54 -22.12
CA PRO A 91 -3.52 1.61 -22.44
C PRO A 91 -2.72 1.24 -21.18
N ILE A 92 -2.32 -0.03 -21.12
CA ILE A 92 -1.47 -0.56 -20.06
C ILE A 92 -0.06 -0.03 -20.31
N ALA A 93 0.34 0.96 -19.49
CA ALA A 93 1.67 1.54 -19.55
C ALA A 93 2.56 0.91 -18.46
N LEU A 94 3.76 0.45 -18.84
CA LEU A 94 4.70 -0.21 -17.94
C LEU A 94 5.03 0.65 -16.72
N TRP A 95 5.31 1.95 -16.92
CA TRP A 95 5.61 2.87 -15.82
C TRP A 95 4.45 2.97 -14.82
N ARG A 96 3.19 2.91 -15.29
CA ARG A 96 1.99 3.00 -14.43
C ARG A 96 1.83 1.73 -13.61
N LEU A 97 2.09 0.57 -14.23
CA LEU A 97 2.10 -0.72 -13.54
C LEU A 97 3.21 -0.78 -12.47
N LEU A 98 4.44 -0.37 -12.82
CA LEU A 98 5.56 -0.33 -11.89
C LEU A 98 5.32 0.67 -10.75
N ALA A 99 4.79 1.86 -11.05
CA ALA A 99 4.44 2.85 -10.04
C ALA A 99 3.37 2.32 -9.07
N LEU A 100 2.31 1.69 -9.60
CA LEU A 100 1.27 1.10 -8.77
C LEU A 100 1.82 -0.03 -7.88
N ALA A 101 2.62 -0.94 -8.45
CA ALA A 101 3.24 -2.03 -7.70
C ALA A 101 4.17 -1.50 -6.59
N ALA A 102 4.99 -0.49 -6.89
CA ALA A 102 5.88 0.16 -5.93
C ALA A 102 5.08 0.83 -4.79
N LEU A 103 4.03 1.57 -5.11
CA LEU A 103 3.18 2.24 -4.12
C LEU A 103 2.44 1.25 -3.23
N LEU A 104 1.92 0.16 -3.78
CA LEU A 104 1.28 -0.91 -3.00
C LEU A 104 2.27 -1.63 -2.08
N TYR A 105 3.49 -1.92 -2.57
CA TYR A 105 4.54 -2.50 -1.74
C TYR A 105 4.96 -1.56 -0.59
N LEU A 106 5.15 -0.27 -0.89
CA LEU A 106 5.47 0.75 0.10
C LEU A 106 4.35 0.92 1.13
N ALA A 107 3.09 0.98 0.70
CA ALA A 107 1.95 1.04 1.59
C ALA A 107 1.89 -0.17 2.53
N HIS A 108 2.11 -1.37 1.98
CA HIS A 108 2.11 -2.61 2.76
C HIS A 108 3.24 -2.63 3.81
N THR A 109 4.47 -2.29 3.43
CA THR A 109 5.60 -2.29 4.37
C THR A 109 5.49 -1.18 5.41
N LEU A 110 4.95 -0.01 5.05
CA LEU A 110 4.67 1.07 6.00
C LEU A 110 3.53 0.71 6.95
N CYS A 111 2.51 -0.03 6.51
CA CYS A 111 1.50 -0.58 7.39
C CYS A 111 2.12 -1.56 8.40
N ALA A 112 3.02 -2.44 7.94
CA ALA A 112 3.73 -3.36 8.83
C ALA A 112 4.57 -2.60 9.87
N LEU A 113 5.26 -1.53 9.49
CA LEU A 113 5.99 -0.67 10.42
C LEU A 113 5.04 0.06 11.39
N ALA A 114 3.99 0.71 10.88
CA ALA A 114 3.00 1.44 11.69
C ALA A 114 2.26 0.52 12.67
N ALA A 115 2.07 -0.74 12.31
CA ALA A 115 1.50 -1.75 13.19
C ALA A 115 2.40 -2.01 14.40
N LEU A 116 3.72 -1.87 14.30
CA LEU A 116 4.65 -2.11 15.40
C LEU A 116 4.90 -0.88 16.29
N LEU A 117 4.41 0.29 15.88
CA LEU A 117 4.65 1.56 16.58
C LEU A 117 3.43 2.00 17.41
N PRO A 118 3.50 1.91 18.75
CA PRO A 118 2.63 2.68 19.64
C PRO A 118 2.67 4.18 19.30
N TYR A 119 1.59 4.90 19.58
CA TYR A 119 1.53 6.34 19.29
C TYR A 119 2.53 7.17 20.11
N ASP A 120 2.96 6.66 21.26
CA ASP A 120 3.93 7.24 22.20
C ASP A 120 5.36 6.71 22.01
N ALA A 121 5.61 5.89 20.99
CA ALA A 121 6.91 5.29 20.76
C ALA A 121 7.97 6.30 20.30
N VAL A 122 9.07 6.39 21.05
CA VAL A 122 10.28 7.07 20.60
C VAL A 122 11.07 6.11 19.71
N VAL A 123 11.21 6.45 18.43
CA VAL A 123 11.85 5.61 17.42
C VAL A 123 13.14 6.27 16.95
N ASP A 124 14.22 5.51 16.92
CA ASP A 124 15.48 5.93 16.32
C ASP A 124 15.29 6.19 14.80
N PRO A 125 15.58 7.40 14.29
CA PRO A 125 15.50 7.72 12.87
C PRO A 125 16.33 6.79 11.97
N THR A 126 17.42 6.21 12.49
CA THR A 126 18.26 5.26 11.74
C THR A 126 17.49 3.98 11.39
N LEU A 127 16.53 3.57 12.23
CA LEU A 127 15.67 2.41 11.95
C LEU A 127 14.76 2.69 10.75
N ILE A 128 14.16 3.88 10.69
CA ILE A 128 13.24 4.26 9.62
C ILE A 128 13.99 4.38 8.30
N THR A 129 15.16 5.04 8.31
CA THR A 129 15.98 5.18 7.10
C THR A 129 16.45 3.83 6.57
N ARG A 130 16.92 2.91 7.44
CA ARG A 130 17.25 1.53 7.04
C ARG A 130 16.04 0.77 6.48
N TRP A 131 14.87 0.95 7.09
CA TRP A 131 13.63 0.33 6.61
C TRP A 131 13.27 0.82 5.21
N LEU A 132 13.32 2.14 4.98
CA LEU A 132 13.03 2.77 3.70
C LEU A 132 14.07 2.40 2.63
N LEU A 133 15.36 2.34 2.98
CA LEU A 133 16.41 1.89 2.07
C LEU A 133 16.20 0.44 1.65
N ARG A 134 15.87 -0.45 2.59
CA ARG A 134 15.54 -1.85 2.26
C ARG A 134 14.32 -1.92 1.35
N ALA A 135 13.26 -1.18 1.65
CA ALA A 135 12.06 -1.16 0.82
C ALA A 135 12.36 -0.64 -0.59
N GLY A 136 13.13 0.45 -0.68
CA GLY A 136 13.59 1.02 -1.95
C GLY A 136 14.43 0.04 -2.75
N ALA A 137 15.38 -0.65 -2.11
CA ALA A 137 16.19 -1.68 -2.76
C ALA A 137 15.34 -2.83 -3.32
N VAL A 138 14.33 -3.29 -2.58
CA VAL A 138 13.40 -4.32 -3.06
C VAL A 138 12.59 -3.83 -4.26
N VAL A 139 12.04 -2.61 -4.19
CA VAL A 139 11.28 -2.02 -5.31
C VAL A 139 12.16 -1.85 -6.55
N LEU A 140 13.37 -1.31 -6.39
CA LEU A 140 14.32 -1.12 -7.48
C LEU A 140 14.72 -2.46 -8.11
N ALA A 141 15.12 -3.44 -7.29
CA ALA A 141 15.47 -4.76 -7.77
C ALA A 141 14.28 -5.41 -8.51
N ALA A 142 13.09 -5.39 -7.93
CA ALA A 142 11.89 -5.94 -8.55
C ALA A 142 11.55 -5.26 -9.88
N GLY A 143 11.68 -3.93 -9.94
CA GLY A 143 11.47 -3.17 -11.17
C GLY A 143 12.49 -3.53 -12.25
N VAL A 144 13.78 -3.52 -11.91
CA VAL A 144 14.87 -3.88 -12.82
C VAL A 144 14.71 -5.31 -13.34
N PHE A 145 14.53 -6.29 -12.44
CA PHE A 145 14.33 -7.68 -12.84
C PHE A 145 13.04 -7.85 -13.66
N GLY A 146 11.96 -7.15 -13.31
CA GLY A 146 10.72 -7.18 -14.07
C GLY A 146 10.92 -6.70 -15.51
N VAL A 147 11.60 -5.57 -15.69
CA VAL A 147 11.94 -5.04 -17.04
C VAL A 147 12.85 -6.00 -17.80
N LEU A 148 13.94 -6.47 -17.18
CA LEU A 148 14.89 -7.38 -17.83
C LEU A 148 14.22 -8.70 -18.25
N LEU A 149 13.34 -9.26 -17.42
CA LEU A 149 12.61 -10.47 -17.76
C LEU A 149 11.66 -10.25 -18.92
N MET A 150 10.99 -9.09 -19.00
CA MET A 150 10.14 -8.75 -20.14
C MET A 150 10.93 -8.66 -21.44
N GLU A 151 12.10 -8.00 -21.40
CA GLU A 151 13.00 -7.87 -22.55
C GLU A 151 13.54 -9.23 -23.02
N VAL A 152 14.05 -10.06 -22.10
CA VAL A 152 14.58 -11.40 -22.42
C VAL A 152 13.49 -12.31 -22.98
N ALA A 153 12.27 -12.20 -22.49
CA ALA A 153 11.15 -13.00 -22.97
C ALA A 153 10.55 -12.48 -24.30
N GLY A 154 11.02 -11.34 -24.82
CA GLY A 154 10.48 -10.72 -26.05
C GLY A 154 9.00 -10.35 -25.92
N LEU A 155 8.51 -10.12 -24.70
CA LEU A 155 7.10 -9.86 -24.43
C LEU A 155 6.75 -8.42 -24.83
N GLY A 156 6.23 -8.24 -26.04
CA GLY A 156 5.63 -6.98 -26.48
C GLY A 156 4.24 -6.72 -25.86
N PRO A 157 3.66 -5.52 -26.04
CA PRO A 157 2.35 -5.14 -25.47
C PRO A 157 1.19 -6.08 -25.82
N ALA A 158 1.30 -6.84 -26.91
CA ALA A 158 0.28 -7.79 -27.38
C ALA A 158 0.67 -9.27 -27.14
N GLY A 159 1.88 -9.55 -26.67
CA GLY A 159 2.43 -10.90 -26.53
C GLY A 159 2.31 -11.41 -25.11
N GLY A 160 1.11 -11.81 -24.68
CA GLY A 160 0.90 -12.37 -23.34
C GLY A 160 0.06 -13.65 -23.39
N HIS A 161 0.55 -14.73 -22.79
CA HIS A 161 -0.23 -15.96 -22.65
C HIS A 161 -0.97 -15.96 -21.31
N GLN A 162 -2.30 -15.83 -21.35
CA GLN A 162 -3.14 -15.81 -20.15
C GLN A 162 -2.90 -17.02 -19.23
N LEU A 163 -2.68 -18.20 -19.81
CA LEU A 163 -2.37 -19.42 -19.05
C LEU A 163 -1.08 -19.28 -18.22
N VAL A 164 -0.03 -18.65 -18.77
CA VAL A 164 1.23 -18.42 -18.06
C VAL A 164 1.03 -17.43 -16.92
N THR A 165 0.25 -16.36 -17.14
CA THR A 165 -0.08 -15.38 -16.09
C THR A 165 -0.89 -16.02 -14.96
N VAL A 166 -1.89 -16.85 -15.29
CA VAL A 166 -2.69 -17.59 -14.31
C VAL A 166 -1.82 -18.59 -13.54
N ALA A 167 -0.95 -19.32 -14.22
CA ALA A 167 -0.02 -20.24 -13.56
C ALA A 167 0.93 -19.50 -12.59
N GLY A 168 1.50 -18.37 -13.02
CA GLY A 168 2.31 -17.50 -12.18
C GLY A 168 1.56 -16.99 -10.95
N LEU A 169 0.29 -16.57 -11.12
CA LEU A 169 -0.57 -16.15 -10.01
C LEU A 169 -0.83 -17.31 -9.02
N LEU A 170 -1.13 -18.50 -9.52
CA LEU A 170 -1.33 -19.69 -8.67
C LEU A 170 -0.08 -20.02 -7.86
N VAL A 171 1.10 -19.95 -8.47
CA VAL A 171 2.39 -20.12 -7.77
C VAL A 171 2.56 -19.05 -6.69
N ALA A 172 2.33 -17.78 -7.00
CA ALA A 172 2.44 -16.69 -6.03
C ALA A 172 1.49 -16.86 -4.84
N VAL A 173 0.22 -17.21 -5.11
CA VAL A 173 -0.80 -17.50 -4.08
C VAL A 173 -0.39 -18.72 -3.25
N GLY A 174 0.10 -19.78 -3.89
CA GLY A 174 0.57 -20.99 -3.21
C GLY A 174 1.75 -20.71 -2.26
N VAL A 175 2.74 -19.93 -2.72
CA VAL A 175 3.87 -19.50 -1.89
C VAL A 175 3.40 -18.62 -0.72
N ALA A 176 2.50 -17.67 -0.96
CA ALA A 176 1.95 -16.83 0.10
C ALA A 176 1.16 -17.65 1.15
N ALA A 177 0.35 -18.61 0.71
CA ALA A 177 -0.38 -19.52 1.58
C ALA A 177 0.57 -20.42 2.40
N LEU A 178 1.62 -20.97 1.76
CA LEU A 178 2.63 -21.78 2.42
C LEU A 178 3.34 -20.98 3.52
N LEU A 179 3.84 -19.78 3.19
CA LEU A 179 4.49 -18.88 4.15
C LEU A 179 3.55 -18.52 5.31
N GLY A 180 2.30 -18.17 5.00
CA GLY A 180 1.28 -17.89 6.00
C GLY A 180 0.93 -19.09 6.88
N GLY A 181 1.00 -20.30 6.35
CA GLY A 181 0.81 -21.54 7.10
C GLY A 181 1.99 -21.84 8.03
N LEU A 182 3.23 -21.66 7.54
CA LEU A 182 4.46 -21.86 8.33
C LEU A 182 4.54 -20.88 9.50
N LEU A 183 4.12 -19.63 9.31
CA LEU A 183 4.11 -18.62 10.37
C LEU A 183 3.06 -18.89 11.45
N ARG A 184 1.94 -19.56 11.13
CA ARG A 184 0.92 -19.95 12.12
C ARG A 184 1.30 -21.18 12.95
N ARG A 185 2.28 -21.95 12.48
CA ARG A 185 2.77 -23.16 13.16
C ARG A 185 3.91 -22.88 14.15
N ARG A 186 4.35 -21.62 14.24
CA ARG A 186 5.29 -21.12 15.26
C ARG A 186 4.54 -20.30 16.29
#